data_AF-A0A812W2G7-F1
#
_entry.id   AF-A0A812W2G7-F1
#
_cell.length_a   1.000
_cell.length_b   1.000
_cell.length_c   1.000
_cell.angle_alpha   90.00
_cell.angle_beta   90.00
_cell.angle_gamma   90.00
#
_symmetry.space_group_name_H-M   'P 1'
#
loop_
_entity.id
_entity.type
_entity.pdbx_description
1 polymer ?
#
loop_
_entity_poly.entity_id
_entity_poly.type
_entity_poly.pdbx_seq_one_letter_code
_entity_poly.pdbx_strand_id
1 'polypeptide(L)'
;MSRPDPAKSDYAKMGMQQSNFFIVAPVFQLVFSLPGIIGAIVAVKQNSFVQERVNTIASMSFGPLYLAVIFMKAGLIFMQASLGNARRDSGVNVPDQHAYKVVGGNADGSLVLMDDTEPFGRFNRAQRAVQNHMEQVFPMVLEFLLGGYVFPWTTAALASGWAALRCYGALLYAGDRQARVKGNIPATLCTGSLGGLVVTIGIFACMK
;
A
#
# COMPACT_ATOMS: atom_id res chain seq x y z
N MET A 1 34.71 -8.18 2.13
CA MET A 1 33.66 -9.18 1.83
C MET A 1 33.37 -9.13 0.33
N SER A 2 33.48 -10.24 -0.38
CA SER A 2 33.05 -10.33 -1.78
C SER A 2 31.54 -10.09 -1.88
N ARG A 3 31.08 -9.33 -2.87
CA ARG A 3 29.64 -9.20 -3.13
C ARG A 3 29.04 -10.60 -3.35
N PRO A 4 27.88 -10.92 -2.76
CA PRO A 4 27.17 -12.15 -3.08
C PRO A 4 27.00 -12.26 -4.60
N ASP A 5 27.14 -13.47 -5.13
CA ASP A 5 26.86 -13.77 -6.53
C ASP A 5 25.41 -13.32 -6.85
N PRO A 6 25.20 -12.28 -7.67
CA PRO A 6 23.88 -11.76 -7.95
C PRO A 6 23.00 -12.78 -8.69
N ALA A 7 23.58 -13.84 -9.25
CA ALA A 7 22.83 -14.94 -9.85
C ALA A 7 22.23 -15.91 -8.80
N LYS A 8 22.60 -15.79 -7.51
CA LYS A 8 22.12 -16.67 -6.44
C LYS A 8 21.23 -15.90 -5.46
N SER A 9 19.93 -16.21 -5.51
CA SER A 9 18.93 -15.71 -4.57
C SER A 9 19.29 -16.03 -3.11
N ASP A 10 19.29 -15.02 -2.24
CA ASP A 10 19.53 -15.22 -0.81
C ASP A 10 18.29 -15.76 -0.09
N TYR A 11 17.10 -15.63 -0.69
CA TYR A 11 15.85 -16.19 -0.15
C TYR A 11 15.91 -17.71 0.04
N ALA A 12 16.63 -18.42 -0.83
CA ALA A 12 16.87 -19.84 -0.71
C ALA A 12 17.67 -20.18 0.56
N LYS A 13 18.76 -19.45 0.79
CA LYS A 13 19.66 -19.64 1.94
C LYS A 13 18.98 -19.30 3.27
N MET A 14 18.05 -18.34 3.24
CA MET A 14 17.27 -17.92 4.41
C MET A 14 16.08 -18.86 4.72
N GLY A 15 15.90 -19.95 3.98
CA GLY A 15 14.78 -20.88 4.19
C GLY A 15 13.40 -20.30 3.87
N MET A 16 13.35 -19.20 3.11
CA MET A 16 12.10 -18.47 2.81
C MET A 16 11.33 -19.03 1.61
N GLN A 17 11.79 -20.14 1.04
CA GLN A 17 11.20 -20.74 -0.16
C GLN A 17 9.73 -21.15 0.02
N GLN A 18 9.38 -21.65 1.21
CA GLN A 18 8.03 -22.16 1.49
C GLN A 18 7.11 -21.14 2.19
N SER A 19 7.63 -19.99 2.61
CA SER A 19 6.86 -19.00 3.35
C SER A 19 5.81 -18.33 2.47
N ASN A 20 4.54 -18.38 2.87
CA ASN A 20 3.50 -17.60 2.20
C ASN A 20 3.48 -16.17 2.76
N PHE A 21 4.06 -15.20 2.04
CA PHE A 21 4.11 -13.81 2.50
C PHE A 21 2.73 -13.17 2.71
N PHE A 22 1.67 -13.67 2.05
CA PHE A 22 0.30 -13.20 2.30
C PHE A 22 -0.22 -13.57 3.69
N ILE A 23 0.35 -14.59 4.33
CA ILE A 23 0.03 -15.00 5.70
C ILE A 23 1.05 -14.40 6.66
N VAL A 24 2.33 -14.56 6.33
CA VAL A 24 3.45 -14.15 7.18
C VAL A 24 3.40 -12.64 7.45
N ALA A 25 3.25 -11.80 6.42
CA ALA A 25 3.32 -10.34 6.62
C ALA A 25 2.17 -9.79 7.48
N PRO A 26 0.89 -10.16 7.27
CA PRO A 26 -0.19 -9.73 8.16
C PRO A 26 -0.07 -10.26 9.59
N VAL A 27 0.35 -11.52 9.76
CA VAL A 27 0.54 -12.12 11.10
C VAL A 27 1.63 -11.37 11.86
N PHE A 28 2.80 -11.15 11.25
CA PHE A 28 3.86 -10.37 11.89
C PHE A 28 3.43 -8.93 12.19
N GLN A 29 2.70 -8.28 11.29
CA GLN A 29 2.19 -6.94 11.54
C GLN A 29 1.22 -6.90 12.74
N LEU A 30 0.34 -7.91 12.87
CA LEU A 30 -0.58 -8.03 13.99
C LEU A 30 0.20 -8.28 15.30
N VAL A 31 1.10 -9.26 15.31
CA VAL A 31 1.93 -9.59 16.48
C VAL A 31 2.71 -8.35 16.95
N PHE A 32 3.35 -7.63 16.02
CA PHE A 32 4.11 -6.43 16.35
C PHE A 32 3.24 -5.22 16.72
N SER A 33 1.94 -5.21 16.41
CA SER A 33 1.03 -4.16 16.88
C SER A 33 0.46 -4.42 18.27
N LEU A 34 0.47 -5.67 18.76
CA LEU A 34 -0.11 -6.04 20.06
C LEU A 34 0.42 -5.20 21.25
N PRO A 35 1.73 -4.95 21.42
CA PRO A 35 2.20 -4.13 22.53
C PRO A 35 1.60 -2.72 22.52
N GLY A 36 1.49 -2.12 21.32
CA GLY A 36 0.88 -0.81 21.14
C GLY A 36 -0.63 -0.81 21.43
N ILE A 37 -1.34 -1.85 20.97
CA ILE A 37 -2.78 -2.02 21.25
C ILE A 37 -3.03 -2.17 22.75
N ILE A 38 -2.27 -3.04 23.42
CA ILE A 38 -2.39 -3.28 24.87
C ILE A 38 -2.08 -1.98 25.63
N GLY A 39 -0.97 -1.32 25.30
CA GLY A 39 -0.58 -0.05 25.92
C GLY A 39 -1.66 1.03 25.74
N ALA A 40 -2.23 1.14 24.54
CA ALA A 40 -3.31 2.08 24.26
C ALA A 40 -4.57 1.77 25.08
N ILE A 41 -4.97 0.50 25.21
CA ILE A 41 -6.13 0.09 26.02
C ILE A 41 -5.91 0.44 27.50
N VAL A 42 -4.73 0.16 28.04
CA VAL A 42 -4.37 0.49 29.43
C VAL A 42 -4.40 2.02 29.63
N ALA A 43 -3.78 2.77 28.73
CA ALA A 43 -3.75 4.23 28.79
C ALA A 43 -5.15 4.85 28.74
N VAL A 44 -6.02 4.39 27.84
CA VAL A 44 -7.42 4.82 27.77
C VAL A 44 -8.18 4.51 29.06
N LYS A 45 -7.90 3.39 29.73
CA LYS A 45 -8.60 3.05 30.99
C LYS A 45 -8.10 3.81 32.20
N GLN A 46 -6.81 4.15 32.26
CA GLN A 46 -6.17 4.64 33.49
C GLN A 46 -5.84 6.14 33.48
N ASN A 47 -5.79 6.78 32.30
CA ASN A 47 -5.35 8.16 32.17
C ASN A 47 -6.51 9.07 31.72
N SER A 48 -6.97 9.96 32.60
CA SER A 48 -8.07 10.90 32.34
C SER A 48 -7.78 11.84 31.16
N PHE A 49 -6.53 12.29 31.00
CA PHE A 49 -6.12 13.10 29.86
C PHE A 49 -6.33 12.36 28.53
N VAL A 50 -6.01 11.06 28.48
CA VAL A 50 -6.22 10.25 27.27
C VAL A 50 -7.71 10.02 27.01
N GLN A 51 -8.49 9.75 28.06
CA GLN A 51 -9.95 9.59 27.95
C GLN A 51 -10.62 10.84 27.37
N GLU A 52 -10.24 12.03 27.82
CA GLU A 52 -10.77 13.29 27.31
C GLU A 52 -10.54 13.45 25.80
N ARG A 53 -9.34 13.09 25.32
CA ARG A 53 -9.02 13.11 23.88
C ARG A 53 -9.82 12.08 23.08
N VAL A 54 -9.99 10.87 23.60
CA VAL A 54 -10.85 9.85 22.98
C VAL A 54 -12.30 10.32 22.93
N ASN A 55 -12.80 10.97 23.98
CA ASN A 55 -14.15 11.52 24.02
C ASN A 55 -14.33 12.65 22.99
N THR A 56 -13.31 13.50 22.78
CA THR A 56 -13.34 14.52 21.71
C THR A 56 -13.41 13.87 20.33
N ILE A 57 -12.62 12.83 20.08
CA ILE A 57 -12.66 12.07 18.81
C ILE A 57 -14.05 11.45 18.61
N ALA A 58 -14.62 10.89 19.67
CA ALA A 58 -15.96 10.29 19.64
C ALA A 58 -17.05 11.34 19.39
N SER A 59 -17.00 12.50 20.06
CA SER A 59 -17.98 13.58 19.88
C SER A 59 -17.94 14.17 18.47
N MET A 60 -16.77 14.18 17.83
CA MET A 60 -16.60 14.58 16.43
C MET A 60 -16.90 13.45 15.43
N SER A 61 -17.28 12.25 15.90
CA SER A 61 -17.49 11.07 15.05
C SER A 61 -16.27 10.69 14.20
N PHE A 62 -15.05 10.95 14.68
CA PHE A 62 -13.80 10.70 13.95
C PHE A 62 -13.31 9.25 14.02
N GLY A 63 -13.90 8.39 14.87
CA GLY A 63 -13.55 6.97 14.98
C GLY A 63 -13.38 6.21 13.65
N PRO A 64 -14.28 6.36 12.66
CA PRO A 64 -14.15 5.71 11.35
C PRO A 64 -12.87 6.09 10.59
N LEU A 65 -12.37 7.32 10.74
CA LEU A 65 -11.14 7.77 10.08
C LEU A 65 -9.92 6.98 10.60
N TYR A 66 -9.85 6.76 11.91
CA TYR A 66 -8.78 5.96 12.52
C TYR A 66 -8.80 4.51 12.01
N LEU A 67 -10.00 3.93 11.86
CA LEU A 67 -10.15 2.58 11.30
C LEU A 67 -9.78 2.53 9.82
N ALA A 68 -10.13 3.55 9.03
CA ALA A 68 -9.78 3.64 7.62
C ALA A 68 -8.25 3.61 7.40
N VAL A 69 -7.46 4.23 8.30
CA VAL A 69 -5.99 4.14 8.25
C VAL A 69 -5.48 2.70 8.37
N ILE A 70 -6.13 1.88 9.20
CA ILE A 70 -5.79 0.46 9.32
C ILE A 70 -6.12 -0.29 8.02
N PHE A 71 -7.25 0.00 7.39
CA PHE A 71 -7.60 -0.59 6.09
C PHE A 71 -6.63 -0.17 4.98
N MET A 72 -6.24 1.09 4.93
CA MET A 72 -5.21 1.58 4.01
C MET A 72 -3.88 0.84 4.18
N LYS A 73 -3.44 0.69 5.44
CA LYS A 73 -2.22 -0.04 5.78
C LYS A 73 -2.32 -1.52 5.39
N ALA A 74 -3.47 -2.17 5.62
CA ALA A 74 -3.70 -3.55 5.24
C ALA A 74 -3.53 -3.76 3.72
N GLY A 75 -4.08 -2.86 2.90
CA GLY A 75 -3.89 -2.90 1.45
C GLY A 75 -2.41 -2.85 1.06
N LEU A 76 -1.62 -1.94 1.65
CA LEU A 76 -0.18 -1.86 1.41
C LEU A 76 0.56 -3.13 1.82
N ILE A 77 0.21 -3.74 2.96
CA ILE A 77 0.81 -5.00 3.42
C ILE A 77 0.61 -6.11 2.39
N PHE A 78 -0.59 -6.25 1.81
CA PHE A 78 -0.85 -7.26 0.79
C PHE A 78 -0.11 -6.97 -0.53
N MET A 79 0.02 -5.71 -0.92
CA MET A 79 0.84 -5.32 -2.07
C MET A 79 2.33 -5.67 -1.85
N GLN A 80 2.86 -5.38 -0.66
CA GLN A 80 4.23 -5.72 -0.28
C GLN A 80 4.44 -7.23 -0.17
N ALA A 81 3.44 -7.98 0.31
CA ALA A 81 3.48 -9.44 0.34
C ALA A 81 3.51 -10.03 -1.08
N SER A 82 2.73 -9.48 -2.02
CA SER A 82 2.78 -9.86 -3.43
C SER A 82 4.16 -9.60 -4.04
N LEU A 83 4.75 -8.43 -3.77
CA LEU A 83 6.11 -8.10 -4.18
C LEU A 83 7.15 -9.05 -3.55
N GLY A 84 7.02 -9.38 -2.26
CA GLY A 84 7.93 -10.31 -1.57
C GLY A 84 7.90 -11.71 -2.18
N ASN A 85 6.71 -12.23 -2.50
CA ASN A 85 6.57 -13.48 -3.26
C ASN A 85 7.22 -13.36 -4.65
N ALA A 86 6.97 -12.29 -5.38
CA ALA A 86 7.54 -12.10 -6.72
C ALA A 86 9.08 -11.97 -6.71
N ARG A 87 9.65 -11.32 -5.69
CA ARG A 87 11.11 -11.26 -5.46
C ARG A 87 11.72 -12.62 -5.20
N ARG A 88 11.05 -13.43 -4.38
CA ARG A 88 11.49 -14.80 -4.11
C ARG A 88 11.50 -15.62 -5.39
N ASP A 89 10.41 -15.55 -6.16
CA ASP A 89 10.23 -16.33 -7.39
C ASP A 89 11.23 -15.90 -8.49
N SER A 90 11.55 -14.60 -8.59
CA SER A 90 12.53 -14.08 -9.56
C SER A 90 13.99 -14.15 -9.10
N GLY A 91 14.22 -14.37 -7.80
CA GLY A 91 15.56 -14.32 -7.19
C GLY A 91 16.17 -12.93 -7.09
N VAL A 92 15.41 -11.86 -7.36
CA VAL A 92 15.89 -10.48 -7.28
C VAL A 92 15.97 -10.03 -5.82
N ASN A 93 17.20 -9.97 -5.30
CA ASN A 93 17.49 -9.55 -3.93
C ASN A 93 17.32 -8.02 -3.76
N VAL A 94 17.18 -7.57 -2.51
CA VAL A 94 17.26 -6.14 -2.14
C VAL A 94 18.75 -5.75 -2.16
N PRO A 95 19.15 -4.55 -2.64
CA PRO A 95 18.35 -3.36 -2.94
C PRO A 95 17.77 -3.25 -4.35
N ASP A 96 17.96 -4.25 -5.22
CA ASP A 96 17.56 -4.16 -6.62
C ASP A 96 16.04 -4.01 -6.76
N GLN A 97 15.61 -3.04 -7.57
CA GLN A 97 14.19 -2.71 -7.73
C GLN A 97 13.59 -3.21 -9.04
N HIS A 98 14.41 -3.40 -10.08
CA HIS A 98 13.94 -3.77 -11.41
C HIS A 98 14.88 -4.79 -12.04
N ALA A 99 14.31 -5.69 -12.84
CA ALA A 99 15.03 -6.61 -13.71
C ALA A 99 14.93 -6.12 -15.16
N TYR A 100 16.04 -6.08 -15.86
CA TYR A 100 16.13 -5.58 -17.24
C TYR A 100 16.66 -6.66 -18.16
N LYS A 101 16.28 -6.56 -19.45
CA LYS A 101 16.85 -7.35 -20.53
C LYS A 101 17.39 -6.45 -21.63
N VAL A 102 18.45 -6.93 -22.27
CA VAL A 102 19.02 -6.30 -23.46
C VAL A 102 18.23 -6.77 -24.68
N VAL A 103 17.79 -5.83 -25.50
CA VAL A 103 17.04 -6.07 -26.73
C VAL A 103 17.91 -5.64 -27.91
N GLY A 104 18.13 -6.56 -28.86
CA GLY A 104 18.79 -6.25 -30.13
C GLY A 104 20.28 -6.60 -30.24
N GLY A 105 20.92 -7.23 -29.24
CA GLY A 105 22.30 -7.72 -29.38
C GLY A 105 23.13 -7.63 -28.11
N ASN A 106 24.46 -7.68 -28.27
CA ASN A 106 25.42 -7.47 -27.18
C ASN A 106 25.40 -5.99 -26.71
N ALA A 107 25.77 -5.76 -25.46
CA ALA A 107 25.43 -4.58 -24.65
C ALA A 107 25.80 -3.18 -25.22
N ASP A 108 26.66 -3.08 -26.24
CA ASP A 108 27.04 -1.79 -26.84
C ASP A 108 25.95 -1.27 -27.78
N GLY A 109 25.27 -0.20 -27.36
CA GLY A 109 24.23 0.49 -28.14
C GLY A 109 22.88 -0.22 -28.19
N SER A 110 22.75 -1.38 -27.54
CA SER A 110 21.50 -2.14 -27.47
C SER A 110 20.49 -1.50 -26.51
N LEU A 111 19.20 -1.65 -26.82
CA LEU A 111 18.12 -1.11 -26.00
C LEU A 111 17.95 -1.94 -24.73
N VAL A 112 17.95 -1.31 -23.56
CA VAL A 112 17.69 -1.98 -22.27
C VAL A 112 16.28 -1.67 -21.80
N LEU A 113 15.42 -2.69 -21.75
CA LEU A 113 14.04 -2.57 -21.30
C LEU A 113 13.80 -3.41 -20.05
N MET A 114 12.78 -3.05 -19.27
CA MET A 114 12.31 -3.92 -18.19
C MET A 114 11.90 -5.27 -18.77
N ASP A 115 12.34 -6.34 -18.13
CA ASP A 115 11.92 -7.67 -18.55
C ASP A 115 10.46 -7.91 -18.16
N ASP A 116 9.66 -8.29 -19.15
CA ASP A 116 8.24 -8.60 -19.00
C ASP A 116 7.98 -10.12 -19.04
N THR A 117 9.03 -10.93 -19.21
CA THR A 117 8.94 -12.40 -19.19
C THR A 117 8.98 -12.93 -17.76
N GLU A 118 8.23 -13.99 -17.48
CA GLU A 118 8.24 -14.63 -16.15
C GLU A 118 9.60 -15.27 -15.87
N PRO A 119 10.11 -15.20 -14.62
CA PRO A 119 9.48 -14.62 -13.41
C PRO A 119 9.71 -13.10 -13.23
N PHE A 120 10.55 -12.47 -14.05
CA PHE A 120 10.98 -11.08 -13.89
C PHE A 120 9.87 -10.05 -14.18
N GLY A 121 8.98 -10.35 -15.12
CA GLY A 121 7.81 -9.53 -15.45
C GLY A 121 6.88 -9.36 -14.26
N ARG A 122 6.50 -10.44 -13.59
CA ARG A 122 5.70 -10.38 -12.37
C ARG A 122 6.37 -9.57 -11.27
N PHE A 123 7.68 -9.75 -11.08
CA PHE A 123 8.45 -8.94 -10.13
C PHE A 123 8.40 -7.44 -10.46
N ASN A 124 8.72 -7.07 -11.70
CA ASN A 124 8.71 -5.67 -12.16
C ASN A 124 7.32 -5.03 -12.01
N ARG A 125 6.26 -5.76 -12.39
CA ARG A 125 4.87 -5.27 -12.25
C ARG A 125 4.45 -5.13 -10.79
N ALA A 126 4.78 -6.09 -9.92
CA ALA A 126 4.50 -6.00 -8.49
C ALA A 126 5.24 -4.82 -7.83
N GLN A 127 6.53 -4.61 -8.16
CA GLN A 127 7.30 -3.45 -7.68
C GLN A 127 6.66 -2.14 -8.16
N ARG A 128 6.32 -2.04 -9.44
CA ARG A 128 5.68 -0.85 -9.99
C ARG A 128 4.30 -0.61 -9.38
N ALA A 129 3.56 -1.65 -9.03
CA ALA A 129 2.28 -1.54 -8.33
C ALA A 129 2.43 -0.83 -6.97
N VAL A 130 3.44 -1.22 -6.18
CA VAL A 130 3.75 -0.56 -4.89
C VAL A 130 4.17 0.89 -5.11
N GLN A 131 5.07 1.17 -6.07
CA GLN A 131 5.48 2.54 -6.40
C GLN A 131 4.29 3.42 -6.82
N ASN A 132 3.44 2.93 -7.73
CA ASN A 132 2.22 3.62 -8.15
C ASN A 132 1.28 3.90 -6.96
N HIS A 133 1.22 3.01 -5.97
CA HIS A 133 0.44 3.26 -4.76
C HIS A 133 1.06 4.42 -3.96
N MET A 134 2.36 4.37 -3.69
CA MET A 134 3.08 5.41 -2.92
C MET A 134 3.01 6.79 -3.57
N GLU A 135 3.09 6.88 -4.90
CA GLU A 135 2.92 8.13 -5.67
C GLU A 135 1.54 8.78 -5.44
N GLN A 136 0.52 7.99 -5.07
CA GLN A 136 -0.86 8.44 -4.88
C GLN A 136 -1.24 8.63 -3.40
N VAL A 137 -0.43 8.15 -2.45
CA VAL A 137 -0.72 8.25 -1.02
C VAL A 137 -0.74 9.71 -0.56
N PHE A 138 0.21 10.53 -1.02
CA PHE A 138 0.31 11.93 -0.57
C PHE A 138 -0.94 12.77 -0.88
N PRO A 139 -1.41 12.89 -2.15
CA PRO A 139 -2.63 13.64 -2.45
C PRO A 139 -3.85 13.05 -1.74
N MET A 140 -3.95 11.72 -1.67
CA MET A 140 -5.03 11.03 -0.98
C MET A 140 -5.09 11.38 0.51
N VAL A 141 -3.95 11.48 1.20
CA VAL A 141 -3.89 11.86 2.62
C VAL A 141 -4.36 13.30 2.84
N LEU A 142 -4.02 14.22 1.94
CA LEU A 142 -4.50 15.60 2.04
C LEU A 142 -6.03 15.67 1.91
N GLU A 143 -6.60 14.98 0.93
CA GLU A 143 -8.05 14.89 0.75
C GLU A 143 -8.74 14.17 1.92
N PHE A 144 -8.09 13.14 2.47
CA PHE A 144 -8.57 12.41 3.64
C PHE A 144 -8.66 13.31 4.89
N LEU A 145 -7.66 14.16 5.12
CA LEU A 145 -7.67 15.08 6.27
C LEU A 145 -8.73 16.18 6.10
N LEU A 146 -8.78 16.82 4.93
CA LEU A 146 -9.70 17.91 4.64
C LEU A 146 -11.16 17.43 4.59
N GLY A 147 -11.43 16.35 3.86
CA GLY A 147 -12.75 15.76 3.77
C GLY A 147 -13.18 15.12 5.09
N GLY A 148 -12.27 14.42 5.77
CA GLY A 148 -12.55 13.71 7.01
C GLY A 148 -12.92 14.64 8.16
N TYR A 149 -12.38 15.86 8.19
CA TYR A 149 -12.75 16.86 9.18
C TYR A 149 -14.25 17.21 9.14
N VAL A 150 -14.85 17.25 7.95
CA VAL A 150 -16.27 17.63 7.75
C VAL A 150 -17.19 16.42 7.62
N PHE A 151 -16.74 15.36 6.93
CA PHE A 151 -17.55 14.17 6.62
C PHE A 151 -16.83 12.86 7.02
N PRO A 152 -16.68 12.56 8.33
CA PRO A 152 -15.80 11.48 8.79
C PRO A 152 -16.15 10.10 8.23
N TRP A 153 -17.44 9.74 8.26
CA TRP A 153 -17.93 8.43 7.79
C TRP A 153 -17.76 8.27 6.28
N THR A 154 -18.16 9.30 5.51
CA THR A 154 -18.06 9.28 4.04
C THR A 154 -16.60 9.19 3.60
N THR A 155 -15.73 10.01 4.19
CA THR A 155 -14.29 9.98 3.89
C THR A 155 -13.66 8.64 4.27
N ALA A 156 -14.02 8.06 5.43
CA ALA A 156 -13.54 6.74 5.83
C ALA A 156 -13.95 5.64 4.84
N ALA A 157 -15.20 5.66 4.36
CA ALA A 157 -15.70 4.69 3.39
C ALA A 157 -14.97 4.83 2.04
N LEU A 158 -14.82 6.06 1.52
CA LEU A 158 -14.13 6.31 0.26
C LEU A 158 -12.64 5.94 0.32
N ALA A 159 -11.95 6.28 1.42
CA ALA A 159 -10.55 5.93 1.64
C ALA A 159 -10.32 4.43 1.75
N SER A 160 -11.19 3.73 2.47
CA SER A 160 -11.12 2.27 2.61
C SER A 160 -11.41 1.57 1.28
N GLY A 161 -12.43 2.04 0.55
CA GLY A 161 -12.77 1.55 -0.79
C GLY A 161 -11.62 1.76 -1.77
N TRP A 162 -11.03 2.96 -1.79
CA TRP A 162 -9.83 3.24 -2.58
C TRP A 162 -8.69 2.28 -2.27
N ALA A 163 -8.36 2.07 -1.00
CA ALA A 163 -7.27 1.18 -0.61
C ALA A 163 -7.52 -0.27 -1.04
N ALA A 164 -8.74 -0.77 -0.84
CA ALA A 164 -9.13 -2.12 -1.26
C ALA A 164 -9.03 -2.29 -2.78
N LEU A 165 -9.54 -1.33 -3.56
CA LEU A 165 -9.52 -1.35 -5.03
C LEU A 165 -8.09 -1.20 -5.59
N ARG A 166 -7.26 -0.36 -4.97
CA ARG A 166 -5.82 -0.24 -5.32
C ARG A 166 -5.06 -1.52 -5.02
N CYS A 167 -5.30 -2.13 -3.86
CA CYS A 167 -4.73 -3.42 -3.52
C CYS A 167 -5.16 -4.49 -4.54
N TYR A 168 -6.46 -4.61 -4.82
CA TYR A 168 -6.98 -5.54 -5.82
C TYR A 168 -6.34 -5.33 -7.20
N GLY A 169 -6.30 -4.09 -7.68
CA GLY A 169 -5.65 -3.73 -8.95
C GLY A 169 -4.16 -4.07 -8.97
N ALA A 170 -3.44 -3.86 -7.85
CA ALA A 170 -2.03 -4.20 -7.72
C ALA A 170 -1.76 -5.71 -7.76
N LEU A 171 -2.59 -6.50 -7.06
CA LEU A 171 -2.49 -7.97 -7.06
C LEU A 171 -2.74 -8.53 -8.47
N LEU A 172 -3.74 -8.00 -9.17
CA LEU A 172 -4.00 -8.37 -10.56
C LEU A 172 -2.89 -7.91 -11.50
N TYR A 173 -2.33 -6.72 -11.28
CA TYR A 173 -1.27 -6.17 -12.11
C TYR A 173 0.01 -7.03 -12.08
N ALA A 174 0.31 -7.63 -10.93
CA ALA A 174 1.42 -8.56 -10.81
C ALA A 174 1.27 -9.75 -11.78
N GLY A 175 0.06 -10.28 -11.97
CA GLY A 175 -0.22 -11.38 -12.89
C GLY A 175 -0.32 -10.96 -14.37
N ASP A 176 -0.97 -9.82 -14.64
CA ASP A 176 -1.18 -9.33 -16.01
C ASP A 176 -1.10 -7.80 -16.07
N ARG A 177 -0.39 -7.29 -17.08
CA ARG A 177 -0.19 -5.86 -17.29
C ARG A 177 -1.51 -5.08 -17.45
N GLN A 178 -2.49 -5.65 -18.15
CA GLN A 178 -3.75 -4.95 -18.43
C GLN A 178 -4.75 -5.05 -17.28
N ALA A 179 -4.69 -6.13 -16.49
CA ALA A 179 -5.62 -6.35 -15.38
C ALA A 179 -5.59 -5.27 -14.29
N ARG A 180 -4.53 -4.43 -14.22
CA ARG A 180 -4.46 -3.26 -13.31
C ARG A 180 -5.64 -2.31 -13.44
N VAL A 181 -6.21 -2.20 -14.65
CA VAL A 181 -7.29 -1.28 -14.96
C VAL A 181 -8.54 -1.59 -14.14
N LYS A 182 -8.77 -2.88 -13.82
CA LYS A 182 -9.93 -3.36 -13.05
C LYS A 182 -9.99 -2.79 -11.64
N GLY A 183 -8.84 -2.53 -11.02
CA GLY A 183 -8.77 -1.86 -9.71
C GLY A 183 -8.56 -0.34 -9.82
N ASN A 184 -7.83 0.12 -10.84
CA ASN A 184 -7.47 1.53 -10.96
C ASN A 184 -8.65 2.43 -11.28
N ILE A 185 -9.51 2.06 -12.25
CA ILE A 185 -10.67 2.89 -12.62
C ILE A 185 -11.60 3.13 -11.42
N PRO A 186 -12.09 2.09 -10.72
CA PRO A 186 -12.97 2.32 -9.58
C PRO A 186 -12.24 2.99 -8.40
N ALA A 187 -10.93 2.77 -8.23
CA ALA A 187 -10.16 3.52 -7.23
C ALA A 187 -10.10 5.02 -7.56
N THR A 188 -9.95 5.39 -8.85
CA THR A 188 -9.99 6.78 -9.30
C THR A 188 -11.36 7.43 -9.03
N LEU A 189 -12.45 6.66 -9.10
CA LEU A 189 -13.76 7.15 -8.68
C LEU A 189 -13.76 7.54 -7.19
N CYS A 190 -13.21 6.70 -6.31
CA CYS A 190 -13.12 7.00 -4.89
C CYS A 190 -12.30 8.27 -4.60
N THR A 191 -11.14 8.45 -5.24
CA THR A 191 -10.34 9.68 -5.08
C THR A 191 -11.04 10.89 -5.70
N GLY A 192 -11.66 10.73 -6.87
CA GLY A 192 -12.45 11.81 -7.48
C GLY A 192 -13.62 12.26 -6.59
N SER A 193 -14.28 11.32 -5.92
CA SER A 193 -15.32 11.64 -4.92
C SER A 193 -14.75 12.36 -3.69
N LEU A 194 -13.59 11.95 -3.19
CA LEU A 194 -12.91 12.65 -2.09
C LEU A 194 -12.53 14.08 -2.48
N GLY A 195 -11.90 14.27 -3.65
CA GLY A 195 -11.62 15.59 -4.20
C GLY A 195 -12.88 16.44 -4.37
N GLY A 196 -13.99 15.82 -4.80
CA GLY A 196 -15.31 16.46 -4.86
C GLY A 196 -15.79 16.99 -3.51
N LEU A 197 -15.66 16.20 -2.43
CA LEU A 197 -15.98 16.66 -1.07
C LEU A 197 -15.16 17.89 -0.69
N VAL A 198 -13.85 17.87 -0.94
CA VAL A 198 -12.95 18.99 -0.62
C VAL A 198 -13.33 20.25 -1.38
N VAL A 199 -13.61 20.14 -2.69
CA VAL A 199 -14.06 21.27 -3.52
C VAL A 199 -15.38 21.83 -3.00
N THR A 200 -16.36 20.97 -2.70
CA THR A 200 -17.65 21.40 -2.14
C THR A 200 -17.47 22.14 -0.82
N ILE A 201 -16.67 21.60 0.11
CA ILE A 201 -16.35 22.25 1.39
C ILE A 201 -15.75 23.64 1.14
N GLY A 202 -14.77 23.75 0.23
CA GLY A 202 -14.12 25.01 -0.11
C GLY A 202 -15.11 26.06 -0.64
N ILE A 203 -15.99 25.68 -1.57
CA ILE A 203 -17.01 26.58 -2.13
C ILE A 203 -17.94 27.10 -1.02
N PHE A 204 -18.53 26.20 -0.22
CA PHE A 204 -19.45 26.60 0.83
C PHE A 204 -18.79 27.42 1.95
N ALA A 205 -17.51 27.19 2.23
CA ALA A 205 -16.75 27.99 3.19
C ALA A 205 -16.49 29.42 2.70
N CYS A 206 -16.26 29.62 1.39
CA CYS A 206 -16.03 30.93 0.79
C CYS A 206 -17.30 31.77 0.58
N MET A 207 -18.48 31.17 0.63
CA MET A 207 -19.77 31.87 0.47
C MET A 207 -20.28 32.50 1.79
N LYS A 208 -19.57 32.31 2.89
CA LYS A 208 -19.87 32.90 4.20
C LYS A 208 -19.01 34.13 4.44
#